data_AF-A0A1B6IDP0-F1
#
_entry.id   AF-A0A1B6IDP0-F1
#
_cell.length_a   1.000
_cell.length_b   1.000
_cell.length_c   1.000
_cell.angle_alpha   90.00
_cell.angle_beta   90.00
_cell.angle_gamma   90.00
#
_symmetry.space_group_name_H-M   'P 1'
#
loop_
_entity.id
_entity.type
_entity.pdbx_description
1 polymer ?
#
loop_
_entity_poly.entity_id
_entity_poly.type
_entity_poly.pdbx_seq_one_letter_code
_entity_poly.pdbx_strand_id
1 'polypeptide(L)'
;MCSSNLSGLASQYRAILDSILASSGSDIIDALTVFIEAIVNEGVSLVISRQILTDISSHLMSLPDNISKAVSHYTLDKVQPRVISFEEQVASIRQHLASIYEREQNWRD
;
A
#
# COMPACT_ATOMS: atom_id res chain seq x y z
N MET A 1 9.09 -27.55 0.73
CA MET A 1 8.33 -27.26 1.97
C MET A 1 8.31 -25.77 2.37
N CYS A 2 9.05 -24.86 1.72
CA CYS A 2 9.05 -23.44 2.11
C CYS A 2 7.89 -22.59 1.56
N SER A 3 7.22 -23.01 0.47
CA SER A 3 6.19 -22.20 -0.19
C SER A 3 4.84 -22.14 0.55
N SER A 4 4.51 -23.16 1.35
CA SER A 4 3.20 -23.30 1.99
C SER A 4 2.97 -22.33 3.15
N ASN A 5 4.03 -21.88 3.83
CA ASN A 5 3.91 -20.92 4.94
C ASN A 5 3.79 -19.47 4.46
N LEU A 6 4.41 -19.14 3.32
CA LEU A 6 4.39 -17.79 2.76
C LEU A 6 2.97 -17.42 2.26
N SER A 7 2.28 -18.37 1.62
CA SER A 7 0.90 -18.16 1.16
C SER A 7 -0.08 -17.97 2.31
N GLY A 8 0.04 -18.76 3.38
CA GLY A 8 -0.81 -18.62 4.58
C GLY A 8 -0.59 -17.30 5.33
N LEU A 9 0.63 -16.78 5.34
CA LEU A 9 0.95 -15.49 5.97
C LEU A 9 0.44 -14.31 5.13
N ALA A 10 0.60 -14.35 3.80
CA ALA A 10 0.02 -13.34 2.91
C ALA A 10 -1.52 -13.28 3.04
N SER A 11 -2.19 -14.43 3.16
CA SER A 11 -3.64 -14.48 3.40
C SER A 11 -4.05 -13.83 4.74
N GLN A 12 -3.25 -13.98 5.80
CA GLN A 12 -3.51 -13.31 7.08
C GLN A 12 -3.38 -11.78 6.96
N TYR A 13 -2.33 -11.30 6.29
CA TYR A 13 -2.17 -9.86 6.03
C TYR A 13 -3.32 -9.29 5.21
N ARG A 14 -3.81 -10.01 4.21
CA ARG A 14 -5.00 -9.63 3.43
C ARG A 14 -6.25 -9.53 4.29
N ALA A 15 -6.50 -10.51 5.16
CA ALA A 15 -7.63 -10.46 6.06
C ALA A 15 -7.58 -9.25 7.01
N ILE A 16 -6.37 -8.86 7.46
CA ILE A 16 -6.17 -7.63 8.26
C ILE A 16 -6.45 -6.38 7.40
N LEU A 17 -5.94 -6.33 6.17
CA LEU A 17 -6.19 -5.24 5.24
C LEU A 17 -7.69 -5.07 4.98
N ASP A 18 -8.40 -6.16 4.68
CA ASP A 18 -9.85 -6.15 4.48
C ASP A 18 -10.60 -5.65 5.73
N SER A 19 -10.14 -6.05 6.91
CA SER A 19 -10.70 -5.56 8.19
C SER A 19 -10.50 -4.05 8.37
N ILE A 20 -9.32 -3.53 8.02
CA ILE A 20 -9.03 -2.09 8.05
C ILE A 20 -9.94 -1.34 7.07
N LEU A 21 -10.07 -1.85 5.84
CA LEU A 21 -10.90 -1.23 4.80
C LEU A 21 -12.40 -1.30 5.13
N ALA A 22 -12.84 -2.34 5.83
CA ALA A 22 -14.21 -2.46 6.34
C ALA A 22 -14.48 -1.50 7.50
N SER A 23 -13.45 -1.10 8.24
CA SER A 23 -13.55 -0.11 9.31
C SER A 23 -13.81 1.27 8.71
N SER A 24 -15.08 1.67 8.70
CA SER A 24 -15.54 2.93 8.12
C SER A 24 -15.35 4.07 9.14
N GLY A 25 -14.21 4.76 9.12
CA GLY A 25 -13.92 5.83 10.07
C GLY A 25 -12.81 6.80 9.65
N SER A 26 -12.65 7.88 10.42
CA SER A 26 -11.59 8.89 10.26
C SER A 26 -10.18 8.31 10.35
N ASP A 27 -10.06 7.12 10.96
CA ASP A 27 -8.78 6.56 11.37
C ASP A 27 -8.25 5.54 10.33
N ILE A 28 -8.93 5.41 9.17
CA ILE A 28 -8.51 4.50 8.10
C ILE A 28 -7.12 4.85 7.57
N ILE A 29 -6.78 6.14 7.50
CA ILE A 29 -5.45 6.59 7.08
C ILE A 29 -4.42 6.09 8.09
N ASP A 30 -4.63 6.35 9.38
CA ASP A 30 -3.71 5.92 10.44
C ASP A 30 -3.55 4.39 10.46
N ALA A 31 -4.65 3.65 10.36
CA ALA A 31 -4.61 2.19 10.30
C ALA A 31 -3.82 1.67 9.09
N LEU A 32 -4.02 2.25 7.90
CA LEU A 32 -3.27 1.89 6.70
C LEU A 32 -1.78 2.26 6.83
N THR A 33 -1.45 3.41 7.40
CA THR A 33 -0.04 3.82 7.61
C THR A 33 0.69 2.84 8.54
N VAL A 34 0.10 2.48 9.68
CA VAL A 34 0.66 1.48 10.61
C VAL A 34 0.80 0.12 9.93
N PHE A 35 -0.18 -0.28 9.13
CA PHE A 35 -0.12 -1.53 8.38
C PHE A 35 1.02 -1.53 7.36
N ILE A 36 1.20 -0.43 6.62
CA ILE A 36 2.31 -0.27 5.68
C ILE A 36 3.66 -0.38 6.40
N GLU A 37 3.84 0.28 7.54
CA GLU A 37 5.08 0.16 8.33
C GLU A 37 5.40 -1.28 8.72
N ALA A 38 4.38 -2.04 9.13
CA ALA A 38 4.55 -3.44 9.47
C ALA A 38 4.98 -4.28 8.26
N ILE A 39 4.43 -4.02 7.07
CA ILE A 39 4.71 -4.78 5.85
C ILE A 39 6.08 -4.43 5.25
N VAL A 40 6.52 -3.18 5.31
CA VAL A 40 7.81 -2.75 4.76
C VAL A 40 8.99 -3.05 5.68
N ASN A 41 8.70 -3.45 6.92
CA ASN A 41 9.70 -3.85 7.92
C ASN A 41 10.60 -4.97 7.37
N GLU A 42 11.90 -4.90 7.65
CA GLU A 42 12.89 -5.88 7.20
C GLU A 42 12.66 -7.30 7.75
N GLY A 43 11.90 -7.43 8.84
CA GLY A 43 11.48 -8.72 9.37
C GLY A 43 10.47 -9.47 8.49
N VAL A 44 9.81 -8.79 7.55
CA VAL A 44 8.85 -9.40 6.63
C VAL A 44 9.54 -9.81 5.32
N SER A 45 9.23 -11.02 4.85
CA SER A 45 9.76 -11.53 3.58
C SER A 45 9.35 -10.60 2.43
N LEU A 46 10.35 -10.23 1.61
CA LEU A 46 10.15 -9.33 0.48
C LEU A 46 9.07 -9.81 -0.52
N VAL A 47 8.90 -11.12 -0.66
CA VAL A 47 7.86 -11.71 -1.51
C VAL A 47 6.47 -11.37 -0.97
N ILE A 48 6.26 -11.49 0.35
CA ILE A 48 5.00 -11.15 1.00
C ILE A 48 4.79 -9.64 0.93
N SER A 49 5.82 -8.84 1.25
CA SER A 49 5.70 -7.38 1.22
C SER A 49 5.26 -6.87 -0.15
N ARG A 50 5.86 -7.41 -1.24
CA ARG A 50 5.45 -7.06 -2.61
C ARG A 50 4.01 -7.45 -2.91
N GLN A 51 3.60 -8.67 -2.54
CA GLN A 51 2.24 -9.14 -2.78
C GLN A 51 1.20 -8.26 -2.07
N ILE A 52 1.43 -7.93 -0.80
CA ILE A 52 0.52 -7.09 -0.02
C ILE A 52 0.52 -5.64 -0.51
N LEU A 53 1.68 -5.07 -0.86
CA LEU A 53 1.75 -3.72 -1.42
C LEU A 53 1.02 -3.61 -2.77
N THR A 54 1.09 -4.65 -3.61
CA THR A 54 0.31 -4.72 -4.85
C THR A 54 -1.20 -4.72 -4.55
N ASP A 55 -1.65 -5.48 -3.55
CA ASP A 55 -3.05 -5.47 -3.15
C ASP A 55 -3.47 -4.07 -2.63
N ILE A 56 -2.65 -3.46 -1.75
CA ILE A 56 -2.88 -2.08 -1.27
C ILE A 56 -3.00 -1.10 -2.44
N SER A 57 -2.10 -1.15 -3.42
CA SER A 57 -2.14 -0.25 -4.58
C SER A 57 -3.45 -0.40 -5.38
N SER A 58 -3.99 -1.61 -5.46
CA SER A 58 -5.27 -1.87 -6.13
C SER A 58 -6.45 -1.30 -5.32
N HIS A 59 -6.43 -1.45 -4.00
CA HIS A 59 -7.47 -0.87 -3.13
C HIS A 59 -7.42 0.66 -3.10
N LEU A 60 -6.22 1.26 -3.16
CA LEU A 60 -6.04 2.71 -3.25
C LEU A 60 -6.76 3.31 -4.46
N MET A 61 -6.94 2.56 -5.55
CA MET A 61 -7.69 3.02 -6.73
C MET A 61 -9.20 3.11 -6.49
N SER A 62 -9.73 2.37 -5.51
CA SER A 62 -11.15 2.35 -5.16
C SER A 62 -11.49 3.26 -3.97
N LEU A 63 -10.47 3.73 -3.24
CA LEU A 63 -10.64 4.63 -2.10
C LEU A 63 -10.82 6.09 -2.54
N PRO A 64 -11.48 6.93 -1.71
CA PRO A 64 -11.57 8.36 -1.95
C PRO A 64 -10.20 9.02 -2.16
N ASP A 65 -10.13 9.98 -3.09
CA ASP A 65 -8.88 10.61 -3.54
C ASP A 65 -8.05 11.20 -2.40
N ASN A 66 -8.70 11.81 -1.40
CA ASN A 66 -8.03 12.37 -0.23
C ASN A 66 -7.31 11.30 0.61
N ILE A 67 -7.94 10.15 0.84
CA ILE A 67 -7.37 9.01 1.57
C ILE A 67 -6.28 8.38 0.72
N SER A 68 -6.60 8.10 -0.55
CA SER A 68 -5.68 7.43 -1.48
C SER A 68 -4.39 8.22 -1.66
N LYS A 69 -4.47 9.54 -1.80
CA LYS A 69 -3.30 10.42 -1.91
C LYS A 69 -2.45 10.42 -0.65
N ALA A 70 -3.06 10.58 0.53
CA ALA A 70 -2.34 10.59 1.81
C ALA A 70 -1.57 9.28 2.03
N VAL A 71 -2.23 8.14 1.82
CA VAL A 71 -1.64 6.81 1.99
C VAL A 71 -0.58 6.53 0.91
N SER A 72 -0.80 6.97 -0.32
CA SER A 72 0.17 6.81 -1.41
C SER A 72 1.49 7.55 -1.13
N HIS A 73 1.41 8.83 -0.70
CA HIS A 73 2.60 9.60 -0.32
C HIS A 73 3.35 8.95 0.84
N TYR A 74 2.63 8.52 1.86
CA TYR A 74 3.22 7.82 2.99
C TYR A 74 3.91 6.52 2.58
N THR A 75 3.26 5.72 1.72
CA THR A 75 3.83 4.47 1.21
C THR A 75 5.13 4.73 0.47
N LEU A 76 5.16 5.73 -0.42
CA LEU A 76 6.34 6.10 -1.18
C LEU A 76 7.52 6.50 -0.29
N ASP A 77 7.27 7.28 0.77
CA ASP A 77 8.30 7.67 1.74
C ASP A 77 8.85 6.44 2.49
N LYS A 78 7.97 5.52 2.92
CA LYS A 78 8.37 4.33 3.67
C LYS A 78 9.12 3.29 2.84
N VAL A 79 8.77 3.13 1.56
CA VAL A 79 9.48 2.19 0.67
C VAL A 79 10.76 2.78 0.09
N GLN A 80 10.98 4.10 0.19
CA GLN A 80 12.13 4.80 -0.40
C GLN A 80 13.50 4.19 -0.03
N PRO A 81 13.78 3.78 1.23
CA PRO A 81 15.06 3.14 1.58
C PRO A 81 15.33 1.83 0.82
N ARG A 82 14.26 1.18 0.36
CA ARG A 82 14.28 -0.09 -0.36
C ARG A 82 13.66 0.03 -1.75
N VAL A 83 13.70 1.22 -2.36
CA VAL A 83 13.00 1.53 -3.62
C VAL A 83 13.31 0.53 -4.75
N ILE A 84 14.57 0.07 -4.86
CA ILE A 84 15.00 -0.93 -5.85
C ILE A 84 14.25 -2.27 -5.66
N SER A 85 13.92 -2.62 -4.41
CA SER A 85 13.16 -3.84 -4.11
C SER A 85 11.67 -3.70 -4.39
N PHE A 86 11.14 -2.48 -4.49
CA PHE A 86 9.71 -2.20 -4.65
C PHE A 86 9.42 -1.37 -5.91
N GLU A 87 10.29 -1.44 -6.91
CA GLU A 87 10.25 -0.56 -8.09
C GLU A 87 8.89 -0.63 -8.81
N GLU A 88 8.34 -1.83 -8.99
CA GLU A 88 7.03 -2.04 -9.61
C GLU A 88 5.88 -1.42 -8.79
N GLN A 89 5.88 -1.64 -7.47
CA GLN A 89 4.86 -1.08 -6.58
C GLN A 89 4.95 0.45 -6.52
N VAL A 90 6.17 0.99 -6.49
CA VAL A 90 6.43 2.44 -6.53
C VAL A 90 5.95 3.05 -7.83
N ALA A 91 6.22 2.41 -8.98
CA ALA A 91 5.74 2.86 -10.27
C ALA A 91 4.20 2.88 -10.32
N SER A 92 3.55 1.81 -9.86
CA SER A 92 2.09 1.71 -9.81
C SER A 92 1.45 2.81 -8.96
N ILE A 93 1.98 3.04 -7.75
CA ILE A 93 1.47 4.08 -6.84
C ILE A 93 1.69 5.48 -7.42
N ARG A 94 2.85 5.75 -8.02
CA ARG A 94 3.12 7.04 -8.68
C ARG A 94 2.20 7.29 -9.86
N GLN A 95 1.93 6.27 -10.67
CA GLN A 95 0.99 6.37 -11.78
C GLN A 95 -0.42 6.69 -11.29
N HIS A 96 -0.87 6.03 -10.22
CA HIS A 96 -2.17 6.32 -9.60
C HIS A 96 -2.25 7.75 -9.04
N LEU A 97 -1.21 8.21 -8.33
CA LEU A 97 -1.12 9.59 -7.86
C LEU A 97 -1.22 10.59 -9.01
N ALA A 98 -0.49 10.37 -10.11
CA ALA A 98 -0.57 11.22 -11.29
C ALA A 98 -2.01 11.29 -11.85
N SER A 99 -2.72 10.15 -11.91
CA SER A 99 -4.13 10.12 -12.31
C SER A 99 -5.05 10.85 -11.34
N ILE A 100 -4.78 10.86 -10.03
CA ILE A 100 -5.52 11.69 -9.06
C ILE A 100 -5.28 13.17 -9.34
N TYR A 101 -4.02 13.59 -9.47
CA TYR A 101 -3.66 14.99 -9.72
C TYR A 101 -4.22 15.51 -11.05
N GLU A 102 -4.25 14.66 -12.07
CA GLU A 102 -4.88 14.96 -13.37
C GLU A 102 -6.39 15.22 -13.22
N ARG A 103 -7.11 14.37 -12.47
CA ARG A 103 -8.56 14.56 -12.22
C ARG A 103 -8.86 15.82 -11.41
N GLU A 104 -8.01 16.14 -10.45
CA GLU A 104 -8.14 17.34 -9.61
C GLU A 104 -7.76 18.64 -10.33
N GLN A 105 -7.31 18.57 -11.59
CA GLN A 105 -6.78 19.70 -12.35
C GLN A 105 -5.57 20.39 -11.67
N ASN A 106 -4.86 19.67 -10.81
CA ASN A 106 -3.69 20.19 -10.12
C ASN A 106 -2.40 19.68 -10.80
N TRP A 107 -2.12 20.21 -11.98
CA TRP A 107 -0.98 19.80 -12.82
C TRP A 107 0.39 20.25 -12.31
N ARG A 108 0.45 21.00 -11.20
CA ARG A 108 1.66 21.68 -10.72
C ARG A 108 2.33 21.03 -9.49
N ASP A 109 1.69 20.06 -8.84
CA ASP A 109 2.21 19.26 -7.72
C ASP A 109 2.37 17.79 -8.12
#